data_AF-A0A069PY00-F1
#
_entry.id   AF-A0A069PY00-F1
#
_cell.length_a   1.000
_cell.length_b   1.000
_cell.length_c   1.000
_cell.angle_alpha   90.00
_cell.angle_beta   90.00
_cell.angle_gamma   90.00
#
_symmetry.space_group_name_H-M   'P 1'
#
loop_
_entity.id
_entity.type
_entity.pdbx_description
1 polymer ?
#
loop_
_entity_poly.entity_id
_entity_poly.type
_entity_poly.pdbx_seq_one_letter_code
_entity_poly.pdbx_strand_id
1 'polypeptide(L)'
;MFSIRKLLDIRINRERTRALERIFNTSHKELRHTYSVAPDGFLNAKPPMFPGTQYLGDIDIKASVTTLQVEQQQKAIVESAIEACGFVSVRPGNYVGNNARYDIRKVRLAVANSFGGVVVSLLSNDVDVFWKLRDARLNPPPPWIAFPDIDPDSLGSLQGDIEYWWASFWTPFWDALDSAQKDKFLHDHDATFAWRECIFAHSSARSVE
;
A
#
# COMPACT_ATOMS: atom_id res chain seq x y z
N MET A 1 -32.23 -13.90 -14.71
CA MET A 1 -32.27 -13.40 -13.31
C MET A 1 -30.82 -13.19 -12.86
N PHE A 2 -30.34 -11.96 -12.72
CA PHE A 2 -28.96 -11.72 -12.23
C PHE A 2 -28.92 -11.96 -10.72
N SER A 3 -28.04 -12.84 -10.25
CA SER A 3 -27.84 -13.09 -8.82
C SER A 3 -27.27 -11.85 -8.13
N ILE A 4 -27.72 -11.56 -6.90
CA ILE A 4 -27.28 -10.42 -6.07
C ILE A 4 -25.75 -10.34 -5.98
N ARG A 5 -25.07 -11.50 -5.90
CA ARG A 5 -23.61 -11.59 -5.87
C ARG A 5 -22.95 -10.94 -7.11
N LYS A 6 -23.49 -11.22 -8.29
CA LYS A 6 -22.99 -10.65 -9.55
C LYS A 6 -23.17 -9.13 -9.61
N LEU A 7 -24.23 -8.59 -9.01
CA LEU A 7 -24.45 -7.15 -8.93
C LEU A 7 -23.47 -6.47 -7.96
N LEU A 8 -23.15 -7.14 -6.84
CA LEU A 8 -22.13 -6.67 -5.89
C LEU A 8 -20.75 -6.64 -6.54
N ASP A 9 -20.35 -7.70 -7.24
CA ASP A 9 -19.05 -7.76 -7.94
C ASP A 9 -18.91 -6.63 -8.97
N ILE A 10 -19.97 -6.36 -9.74
CA ILE A 10 -19.99 -5.25 -10.70
C ILE A 10 -19.81 -3.90 -9.99
N ARG A 11 -20.48 -3.69 -8.85
CA ARG A 11 -20.38 -2.44 -8.09
C ARG A 11 -18.98 -2.27 -7.49
N ILE A 12 -18.42 -3.33 -6.89
CA ILE A 12 -17.07 -3.34 -6.32
C ILE A 12 -16.04 -3.01 -7.40
N ASN A 13 -16.13 -3.68 -8.56
CA ASN A 13 -15.20 -3.43 -9.66
C ASN A 13 -15.32 -2.01 -10.21
N ARG A 14 -16.54 -1.45 -10.29
CA ARG A 14 -16.74 -0.06 -10.70
C ARG A 14 -16.09 0.93 -9.73
N GLU A 15 -16.26 0.74 -8.42
CA GLU A 15 -15.64 1.63 -7.43
C GLU A 15 -14.12 1.46 -7.39
N ARG A 16 -13.60 0.24 -7.54
CA ARG A 16 -12.16 -0.02 -7.68
C ARG A 16 -11.58 0.69 -8.90
N THR A 17 -12.24 0.60 -10.04
CA THR A 17 -11.84 1.33 -11.25
C THR A 17 -11.79 2.84 -10.98
N ARG A 18 -12.84 3.42 -10.41
CA ARG A 18 -12.88 4.86 -10.08
C ARG A 18 -11.77 5.27 -9.12
N ALA A 19 -11.46 4.44 -8.13
CA ALA A 19 -10.37 4.69 -7.19
C ALA A 19 -9.02 4.72 -7.91
N LEU A 20 -8.72 3.72 -8.76
CA LEU A 20 -7.49 3.66 -9.54
C LEU A 20 -7.36 4.87 -10.49
N GLU A 21 -8.45 5.26 -11.14
CA GLU A 21 -8.45 6.42 -12.04
C GLU A 21 -8.09 7.72 -11.31
N ARG A 22 -8.64 7.91 -10.11
CA ARG A 22 -8.31 9.07 -9.25
C ARG A 22 -6.88 9.01 -8.75
N ILE A 23 -6.45 7.87 -8.21
CA ILE A 23 -5.12 7.68 -7.62
C ILE A 23 -4.03 7.92 -8.67
N PHE A 24 -4.14 7.29 -9.83
CA PHE A 24 -3.12 7.35 -10.87
C PHE A 24 -3.35 8.46 -11.90
N ASN A 25 -4.39 9.28 -11.71
CA ASN A 25 -4.79 10.37 -12.60
C ASN A 25 -4.77 9.97 -14.09
N THR A 26 -5.42 8.85 -14.40
CA THR A 26 -5.43 8.22 -15.73
C THR A 26 -6.70 7.41 -15.91
N SER A 27 -7.08 7.11 -17.15
CA SER A 27 -8.29 6.33 -17.41
C SER A 27 -8.07 4.83 -17.24
N HIS A 28 -9.13 4.10 -16.90
CA HIS A 28 -9.12 2.63 -16.89
C HIS A 28 -8.69 2.06 -18.24
N LYS A 29 -9.13 2.69 -19.34
CA LYS A 29 -8.76 2.31 -20.70
C LYS A 29 -7.25 2.36 -20.93
N GLU A 30 -6.60 3.41 -20.45
CA GLU A 30 -5.13 3.55 -20.55
C GLU A 30 -4.41 2.51 -19.68
N LEU A 31 -4.89 2.27 -18.45
CA LEU A 31 -4.33 1.25 -17.57
C LEU A 31 -4.43 -0.16 -18.19
N ARG A 32 -5.61 -0.53 -18.72
CA ARG A 32 -5.80 -1.80 -19.43
C ARG A 32 -4.87 -1.94 -20.63
N HIS A 33 -4.71 -0.86 -21.40
CA HIS A 33 -3.81 -0.87 -22.55
C HIS A 33 -2.35 -1.08 -22.13
N THR A 34 -1.90 -0.32 -21.12
CA THR A 34 -0.53 -0.34 -20.61
C THR A 34 -0.16 -1.69 -19.99
N TYR A 35 -1.09 -2.29 -19.24
CA TYR A 35 -0.92 -3.57 -18.54
C TYR A 35 -1.73 -4.69 -19.20
N SER A 36 -1.80 -4.69 -20.53
CA SER A 36 -2.52 -5.70 -21.31
C SER A 36 -1.79 -7.05 -21.37
N VAL A 37 -0.48 -7.04 -21.11
CA VAL A 37 0.41 -8.21 -21.14
C VAL A 37 1.13 -8.31 -19.79
N ALA A 38 1.13 -9.51 -19.22
CA ALA A 38 1.92 -9.85 -18.04
C ALA A 38 3.28 -10.40 -18.49
N PRO A 39 4.38 -10.03 -17.83
CA PRO A 39 5.66 -10.74 -17.95
C PRO A 39 5.52 -12.21 -17.55
N ASP A 40 6.43 -13.03 -18.07
CA ASP A 40 6.48 -14.45 -17.72
C ASP A 40 6.63 -14.64 -16.21
N GLY A 41 5.89 -15.61 -15.66
CA GLY A 41 5.90 -15.92 -14.24
C GLY A 41 5.09 -14.96 -13.36
N PHE A 42 4.74 -13.75 -13.80
CA PHE A 42 4.04 -12.75 -12.97
C PHE A 42 2.72 -13.29 -12.40
N LEU A 43 1.89 -13.93 -13.23
CA LEU A 43 0.58 -14.44 -12.79
C LEU A 43 0.67 -15.60 -11.79
N ASN A 44 1.81 -16.29 -11.74
CA ASN A 44 2.05 -17.40 -10.82
C ASN A 44 2.84 -16.97 -9.57
N ALA A 45 3.42 -15.77 -9.60
CA ALA A 45 4.21 -15.27 -8.50
C ALA A 45 3.32 -14.85 -7.33
N LYS A 46 3.82 -15.08 -6.11
CA LYS A 46 3.15 -14.67 -4.88
C LYS A 46 3.76 -13.37 -4.39
N PRO A 47 2.98 -12.29 -4.25
CA PRO A 47 3.47 -11.06 -3.64
C PRO A 47 3.71 -11.27 -2.14
N PRO A 48 4.47 -10.37 -1.48
CA PRO A 48 4.58 -10.39 -0.04
C PRO A 48 3.22 -10.17 0.63
N MET A 49 3.06 -10.67 1.86
CA MET A 49 1.86 -10.42 2.67
C MET A 49 1.71 -8.94 3.03
N PHE A 50 2.84 -8.29 3.35
CA PHE A 50 2.94 -6.84 3.56
C PHE A 50 4.10 -6.31 2.70
N PRO A 51 3.90 -5.25 1.91
CA PRO A 51 2.67 -4.46 1.81
C PRO A 51 1.52 -5.20 1.14
N GLY A 52 0.29 -4.94 1.59
CA GLY A 52 -0.90 -5.62 1.08
C GLY A 52 -1.04 -5.39 -0.42
N THR A 53 -0.99 -6.46 -1.20
CA THR A 53 -0.92 -6.40 -2.66
C THR A 53 -2.14 -7.08 -3.29
N GLN A 54 -2.83 -6.36 -4.18
CA GLN A 54 -4.03 -6.85 -4.86
C GLN A 54 -3.79 -6.97 -6.36
N TYR A 55 -4.04 -8.15 -6.92
CA TYR A 55 -4.07 -8.36 -8.37
C TYR A 55 -5.34 -7.78 -9.00
N LEU A 56 -5.22 -7.10 -10.14
CA LEU A 56 -6.31 -6.35 -10.80
C LEU A 56 -6.91 -7.06 -12.03
N GLY A 57 -6.74 -8.38 -12.12
CA GLY A 57 -7.26 -9.17 -13.25
C GLY A 57 -8.77 -9.07 -13.45
N ASP A 58 -9.55 -8.89 -12.38
CA ASP A 58 -11.03 -8.78 -12.44
C ASP A 58 -11.52 -7.55 -13.22
N ILE A 59 -10.64 -6.57 -13.45
CA ILE A 59 -10.89 -5.37 -14.23
C ILE A 59 -9.96 -5.27 -15.45
N ASP A 60 -9.50 -6.43 -15.96
CA ASP A 60 -8.66 -6.57 -17.15
C ASP A 60 -7.33 -5.82 -17.09
N ILE A 61 -6.75 -5.64 -15.90
CA ILE A 61 -5.42 -5.07 -15.71
C ILE A 61 -4.50 -6.20 -15.24
N LYS A 62 -3.52 -6.60 -16.06
CA LYS A 62 -2.54 -7.65 -15.70
C LYS A 62 -1.39 -7.09 -14.87
N ALA A 63 -1.74 -6.48 -13.75
CA ALA A 63 -0.82 -5.89 -12.79
C ALA A 63 -1.43 -5.96 -11.38
N SER A 64 -0.58 -5.77 -10.39
CA SER A 64 -0.98 -5.70 -8.99
C SER A 64 -0.79 -4.29 -8.46
N VAL A 65 -1.63 -3.90 -7.51
CA VAL A 65 -1.55 -2.61 -6.82
C VAL A 65 -1.30 -2.82 -5.34
N THR A 66 -0.48 -1.95 -4.76
CA THR A 66 -0.36 -1.80 -3.31
C THR A 66 -0.45 -0.33 -2.94
N THR A 67 -0.97 -0.05 -1.75
CA THR A 67 -1.02 1.29 -1.18
C THR A 67 -0.46 1.24 0.23
N LEU A 68 0.46 2.14 0.53
CA LEU A 68 1.11 2.30 1.82
C LEU A 68 1.08 3.76 2.22
N GLN A 69 1.07 4.01 3.52
CA GLN A 69 1.52 5.29 4.05
C GLN A 69 2.98 5.11 4.50
N VAL A 70 3.81 6.07 4.13
CA VAL A 70 5.22 6.13 4.53
C VAL A 70 5.50 7.47 5.17
N GLU A 71 6.50 7.54 6.04
CA GLU A 71 7.01 8.82 6.50
C GLU A 71 7.54 9.68 5.35
N GLN A 72 7.45 11.01 5.50
CA GLN A 72 7.85 11.96 4.45
C GLN A 72 9.30 11.75 3.96
N GLN A 73 10.20 11.37 4.87
CA GLN A 73 11.62 11.14 4.59
C GLN A 73 11.86 9.84 3.82
N GLN A 74 10.95 8.87 3.92
CA GLN A 74 11.07 7.56 3.26
C GLN A 74 10.57 7.55 1.82
N LYS A 75 9.99 8.65 1.32
CA LYS A 75 9.54 8.75 -0.08
C LYS A 75 10.64 8.39 -1.08
N ALA A 76 11.86 8.90 -0.88
CA ALA A 76 12.98 8.64 -1.79
C ALA A 76 13.42 7.16 -1.77
N ILE A 77 13.20 6.46 -0.65
CA ILE A 77 13.51 5.03 -0.50
C ILE A 77 12.60 4.21 -1.40
N VAL A 78 11.32 4.60 -1.56
CA VAL A 78 10.39 3.96 -2.49
C VAL A 78 10.89 4.04 -3.93
N GLU A 79 11.29 5.24 -4.37
CA GLU A 79 11.80 5.46 -5.72
C GLU A 79 13.10 4.66 -5.95
N SER A 80 14.00 4.65 -4.97
CA SER A 80 15.23 3.85 -5.00
C SER A 80 14.95 2.34 -5.05
N ALA A 81 13.92 1.86 -4.35
CA ALA A 81 13.52 0.45 -4.38
C ALA A 81 13.01 0.02 -5.77
N ILE A 82 12.28 0.90 -6.46
CA ILE A 82 11.85 0.68 -7.84
C ILE A 82 13.07 0.62 -8.78
N GLU A 83 13.98 1.59 -8.67
CA GLU A 83 15.17 1.66 -9.51
C GLU A 83 16.12 0.47 -9.30
N ALA A 84 16.24 -0.02 -8.06
CA ALA A 84 17.00 -1.22 -7.72
C ALA A 84 16.49 -2.51 -8.40
N CYS A 85 15.21 -2.53 -8.82
CA CYS A 85 14.64 -3.62 -9.64
C CYS A 85 14.97 -3.48 -11.15
N GLY A 86 15.82 -2.52 -11.52
CA GLY A 86 16.21 -2.26 -12.90
C GLY A 86 15.14 -1.49 -13.68
N PHE A 87 14.37 -0.64 -13.02
CA PHE A 87 13.44 0.29 -13.65
C PHE A 87 14.08 1.66 -13.85
N VAL A 88 13.69 2.35 -14.92
CA VAL A 88 14.10 3.72 -15.21
C VAL A 88 12.87 4.62 -15.33
N SER A 89 12.94 5.79 -14.71
CA SER A 89 11.89 6.80 -14.80
C SER A 89 11.85 7.40 -16.20
N VAL A 90 10.70 7.33 -16.87
CA VAL A 90 10.48 7.98 -18.18
C VAL A 90 9.78 9.33 -18.02
N ARG A 91 9.06 9.52 -16.93
CA ARG A 91 8.43 10.76 -16.46
C ARG A 91 8.05 10.57 -14.99
N PRO A 92 7.77 11.65 -14.23
CA PRO A 92 7.39 11.53 -12.83
C PRO A 92 6.32 10.46 -12.59
N GLY A 93 6.61 9.54 -11.67
CA GLY A 93 5.73 8.44 -11.29
C GLY A 93 5.51 7.35 -12.36
N ASN A 94 6.26 7.34 -13.46
CA ASN A 94 6.13 6.30 -14.49
C ASN A 94 7.49 5.73 -14.84
N TYR A 95 7.62 4.42 -14.69
CA TYR A 95 8.87 3.70 -14.89
C TYR A 95 8.68 2.53 -15.86
N VAL A 96 9.74 2.25 -16.60
CA VAL A 96 9.84 1.12 -17.53
C VAL A 96 11.06 0.28 -17.18
N GLY A 97 10.99 -1.02 -17.38
CA GLY A 97 12.16 -1.87 -17.16
C GLY A 97 13.30 -1.53 -18.14
N ASN A 98 14.54 -1.63 -17.66
CA ASN A 98 15.76 -1.25 -18.37
C ASN A 98 16.35 -2.37 -19.25
N ASN A 99 15.75 -3.57 -19.26
CA ASN A 99 16.33 -4.73 -19.96
C ASN A 99 15.86 -4.81 -21.42
N ALA A 100 16.73 -4.39 -22.34
CA ALA A 100 16.57 -4.47 -23.80
C ALA A 100 15.34 -3.73 -24.37
N ARG A 101 15.26 -3.65 -25.71
CA ARG A 101 14.20 -2.92 -26.44
C ARG A 101 12.77 -3.50 -26.27
N TYR A 102 12.60 -4.54 -25.46
CA TYR A 102 11.35 -5.27 -25.28
C TYR A 102 10.97 -5.51 -23.81
N ASP A 103 11.52 -4.74 -22.85
CA ASP A 103 11.06 -4.84 -21.47
C ASP A 103 9.60 -4.36 -21.34
N ILE A 104 8.70 -5.32 -21.15
CA ILE A 104 7.26 -5.08 -20.96
C ILE A 104 6.91 -4.77 -19.51
N ARG A 105 7.89 -4.80 -18.59
CA ARG A 105 7.67 -4.44 -17.19
C ARG A 105 7.45 -2.94 -17.07
N LYS A 106 6.46 -2.58 -16.26
CA LYS A 106 6.04 -1.19 -16.00
C LYS A 106 5.75 -1.03 -14.51
N VAL A 107 6.06 0.16 -14.00
CA VAL A 107 5.64 0.61 -12.67
C VAL A 107 5.00 1.98 -12.83
N ARG A 108 3.85 2.18 -12.21
CA ARG A 108 3.25 3.50 -12.00
C ARG A 108 3.17 3.78 -10.52
N LEU A 109 3.69 4.93 -10.12
CA LEU A 109 3.78 5.41 -8.76
C LEU A 109 2.95 6.69 -8.64
N ALA A 110 2.00 6.70 -7.73
CA ALA A 110 1.26 7.88 -7.32
C ALA A 110 1.59 8.21 -5.87
N VAL A 111 1.75 9.51 -5.60
CA VAL A 111 2.22 10.01 -4.31
C VAL A 111 1.31 11.16 -3.88
N ALA A 112 0.76 11.09 -2.68
CA ALA A 112 -0.09 12.14 -2.11
C ALA A 112 0.29 12.39 -0.63
N ASN A 113 0.47 13.65 -0.25
CA ASN A 113 0.73 14.00 1.15
C ASN A 113 -0.54 13.81 1.98
N SER A 114 -0.43 13.19 3.15
CA SER A 114 -1.58 12.93 4.02
C SER A 114 -1.16 12.60 5.46
N PHE A 115 -1.82 13.25 6.44
CA PHE A 115 -1.71 12.97 7.88
C PHE A 115 -0.27 12.78 8.38
N GLY A 116 0.57 13.81 8.20
CA GLY A 116 1.96 13.79 8.67
C GLY A 116 2.93 12.91 7.86
N GLY A 117 2.44 12.24 6.82
CA GLY A 117 3.26 11.40 5.94
C GLY A 117 2.83 11.49 4.49
N VAL A 118 3.13 10.42 3.75
CA VAL A 118 2.93 10.33 2.31
C VAL A 118 2.25 9.00 2.00
N VAL A 119 1.09 9.05 1.36
CA VAL A 119 0.46 7.88 0.77
C VAL A 119 1.09 7.61 -0.58
N VAL A 120 1.62 6.41 -0.71
CA VAL A 120 2.26 5.88 -1.92
C VAL A 120 1.39 4.76 -2.45
N SER A 121 0.92 4.91 -3.69
CA SER A 121 0.24 3.85 -4.43
C SER A 121 1.12 3.38 -5.57
N LEU A 122 1.42 2.09 -5.62
CA LEU A 122 2.28 1.48 -6.63
C LEU A 122 1.48 0.44 -7.41
N LEU A 123 1.46 0.57 -8.74
CA LEU A 123 0.88 -0.38 -9.68
C LEU A 123 2.00 -0.97 -10.54
N SER A 124 2.14 -2.29 -10.57
CA SER A 124 3.17 -2.95 -11.37
C SER A 124 2.78 -4.35 -11.83
N ASN A 125 3.30 -4.75 -13.01
CA ASN A 125 3.30 -6.11 -13.51
C ASN A 125 4.61 -6.86 -13.22
N ASP A 126 5.42 -6.37 -12.27
CA ASP A 126 6.60 -7.05 -11.74
C ASP A 126 6.43 -7.26 -10.23
N VAL A 127 6.52 -8.52 -9.81
CA VAL A 127 6.34 -8.89 -8.39
C VAL A 127 7.53 -8.45 -7.53
N ASP A 128 8.72 -8.35 -8.11
CA ASP A 128 9.97 -8.11 -7.39
C ASP A 128 9.99 -6.72 -6.76
N VAL A 129 9.28 -5.76 -7.38
CA VAL A 129 9.12 -4.41 -6.84
C VAL A 129 8.40 -4.44 -5.49
N PHE A 130 7.36 -5.27 -5.32
CA PHE A 130 6.66 -5.38 -4.04
C PHE A 130 7.55 -6.01 -2.97
N TRP A 131 8.37 -6.99 -3.35
CA TRP A 131 9.37 -7.58 -2.45
C TRP A 131 10.44 -6.55 -2.05
N LYS A 132 10.88 -5.69 -2.97
CA LYS A 132 11.79 -4.58 -2.62
C LYS A 132 11.17 -3.53 -1.72
N LEU A 133 9.88 -3.22 -1.88
CA LEU A 133 9.18 -2.36 -0.92
C LEU A 133 9.10 -3.00 0.47
N ARG A 134 8.86 -4.31 0.55
CA ARG A 134 8.91 -5.05 1.84
C ARG A 134 10.30 -4.98 2.48
N ASP A 135 11.33 -5.27 1.70
CA ASP A 135 12.72 -5.28 2.19
C ASP A 135 13.20 -3.89 2.64
N ALA A 136 12.63 -2.83 2.06
CA ALA A 136 12.91 -1.45 2.43
C ALA A 136 12.40 -1.05 3.84
N ARG A 137 11.60 -1.90 4.50
CA ARG A 137 11.08 -1.69 5.87
C ARG A 137 10.43 -0.32 6.07
N LEU A 138 9.62 0.08 5.08
CA LEU A 138 8.85 1.32 5.11
C LEU A 138 7.83 1.28 6.25
N ASN A 139 7.55 2.44 6.84
CA ASN A 139 6.62 2.56 7.95
C ASN A 139 5.75 3.81 7.82
N PRO A 140 4.49 3.75 8.27
CA PRO A 140 3.64 4.92 8.35
C PRO A 140 4.12 5.85 9.48
N PRO A 141 3.82 7.16 9.41
CA PRO A 141 3.99 8.02 10.57
C PRO A 141 3.23 7.46 11.78
N PRO A 142 3.79 7.55 13.00
CA PRO A 142 3.11 7.10 14.20
C PRO A 142 1.76 7.82 14.42
N PRO A 143 0.76 7.18 15.05
CA PRO A 143 -0.54 7.79 15.30
C PRO A 143 -0.47 9.15 16.02
N TRP A 144 0.40 9.30 17.02
CA TRP A 144 0.59 10.56 17.76
C TRP A 144 1.28 11.68 16.97
N ILE A 145 1.93 11.35 15.85
CA ILE A 145 2.48 12.33 14.92
C ILE A 145 1.43 12.72 13.89
N ALA A 146 0.66 11.76 13.41
CA ALA A 146 -0.41 11.98 12.43
C ALA A 146 -1.62 12.71 13.03
N PHE A 147 -1.92 12.46 14.31
CA PHE A 147 -3.02 13.04 15.07
C PHE A 147 -2.53 13.53 16.46
N PRO A 148 -1.79 14.66 16.50
CA PRO A 148 -1.15 15.14 17.72
C PRO A 148 -2.15 15.61 18.80
N ASP A 149 -3.34 16.02 18.39
CA ASP A 149 -4.38 16.56 19.29
C ASP A 149 -5.28 15.47 19.90
N ILE A 150 -5.03 14.18 19.56
CA ILE A 150 -5.82 13.07 20.06
C ILE A 150 -5.23 12.53 21.36
N ASP A 151 -6.09 12.45 22.38
CA ASP A 151 -5.82 11.70 23.60
C ASP A 151 -6.09 10.20 23.35
N PRO A 152 -5.07 9.31 23.40
CA PRO A 152 -5.27 7.88 23.19
C PRO A 152 -6.22 7.24 24.19
N ASP A 153 -6.35 7.75 25.41
CA ASP A 153 -7.26 7.19 26.42
C ASP A 153 -8.73 7.51 26.09
N SER A 154 -8.97 8.49 25.21
CA SER A 154 -10.29 8.83 24.70
C SER A 154 -10.72 7.99 23.48
N LEU A 155 -9.78 7.26 22.86
CA LEU A 155 -10.01 6.39 21.71
C LEU A 155 -10.59 5.05 22.16
N GLY A 156 -11.81 5.06 22.70
CA GLY A 156 -12.52 3.82 23.04
C GLY A 156 -12.81 3.01 21.77
N SER A 157 -13.78 3.46 20.97
CA SER A 157 -14.03 2.93 19.63
C SER A 157 -13.49 3.90 18.59
N LEU A 158 -12.67 3.41 17.66
CA LEU A 158 -12.20 4.22 16.54
C LEU A 158 -13.40 4.65 15.67
N GLN A 159 -13.47 5.93 15.30
CA GLN A 159 -14.52 6.46 14.43
C GLN A 159 -13.98 7.55 13.51
N GLY A 160 -14.57 7.69 12.33
CA GLY A 160 -14.23 8.77 11.39
C GLY A 160 -12.86 8.55 10.73
N ASP A 161 -12.09 9.62 10.57
CA ASP A 161 -10.82 9.55 9.84
C ASP A 161 -9.82 8.61 10.52
N ILE A 162 -9.68 8.66 11.85
CA ILE A 162 -8.72 7.80 12.55
C ILE A 162 -9.03 6.32 12.34
N GLU A 163 -10.30 5.91 12.31
CA GLU A 163 -10.71 4.53 12.01
C GLU A 163 -10.23 4.10 10.63
N TYR A 164 -10.42 4.96 9.62
CA TYR A 164 -9.95 4.70 8.27
C TYR A 164 -8.42 4.54 8.20
N TRP A 165 -7.65 5.45 8.82
CA TRP A 165 -6.18 5.39 8.82
C TRP A 165 -5.68 4.16 9.56
N TRP A 166 -6.33 3.84 10.68
CA TRP A 166 -6.01 2.67 11.47
C TRP A 166 -6.20 1.39 10.68
N ALA A 167 -7.39 1.19 10.12
CA ALA A 167 -7.69 0.00 9.34
C ALA A 167 -6.86 -0.10 8.04
N SER A 168 -6.59 1.03 7.39
CA SER A 168 -5.96 1.04 6.05
C SER A 168 -4.43 0.95 6.10
N PHE A 169 -3.79 1.47 7.15
CA PHE A 169 -2.33 1.63 7.17
C PHE A 169 -1.68 1.13 8.45
N TRP A 170 -2.20 1.50 9.63
CA TRP A 170 -1.55 1.11 10.89
C TRP A 170 -1.77 -0.36 11.24
N THR A 171 -2.99 -0.88 11.19
CA THR A 171 -3.24 -2.30 11.48
C THR A 171 -2.42 -3.22 10.57
N PRO A 172 -2.43 -3.07 9.23
CA PRO A 172 -1.59 -3.91 8.36
C PRO A 172 -0.10 -3.80 8.65
N PHE A 173 0.37 -2.60 9.02
CA PHE A 173 1.78 -2.39 9.40
C PHE A 173 2.11 -3.11 10.70
N TRP A 174 1.32 -2.91 11.76
CA TRP A 174 1.55 -3.56 13.05
C TRP A 174 1.44 -5.07 12.96
N ASP A 175 0.49 -5.60 12.21
CA ASP A 175 0.32 -7.05 12.04
C ASP A 175 1.50 -7.69 11.27
N ALA A 176 2.22 -6.90 10.47
CA ALA A 176 3.41 -7.36 9.75
C ALA A 176 4.68 -7.39 10.62
N LEU A 177 4.66 -6.77 11.80
CA LEU A 177 5.81 -6.71 12.71
C LEU A 177 5.72 -7.77 13.80
N ASP A 178 6.87 -8.38 14.12
CA ASP A 178 7.02 -9.16 15.34
C ASP A 178 7.11 -8.25 16.59
N SER A 179 7.06 -8.85 17.79
CA SER A 179 7.08 -8.09 19.05
C SER A 179 8.34 -7.25 19.22
N ALA A 180 9.51 -7.75 18.83
CA ALA A 180 10.77 -7.02 18.97
C ALA A 180 10.82 -5.82 18.01
N GLN A 181 10.30 -5.98 16.79
CA GLN A 181 10.17 -4.89 15.82
C GLN A 181 9.16 -3.84 16.28
N LYS A 182 8.03 -4.24 16.88
CA LYS A 182 7.05 -3.33 17.48
C LYS A 182 7.68 -2.52 18.61
N ASP A 183 8.33 -3.18 19.56
CA ASP A 183 8.98 -2.52 20.70
C ASP A 183 10.06 -1.55 20.25
N LYS A 184 10.88 -1.95 19.28
CA LYS A 184 11.88 -1.08 18.67
C LYS A 184 11.24 0.15 18.03
N PHE A 185 10.20 -0.04 17.23
CA PHE A 185 9.51 1.07 16.58
C PHE A 185 8.93 2.04 17.61
N LEU A 186 8.22 1.54 18.62
CA LEU A 186 7.61 2.35 19.68
C LEU A 186 8.67 3.10 20.50
N HIS A 187 9.82 2.49 20.75
CA HIS A 187 10.94 3.13 21.41
C HIS A 187 11.57 4.23 20.54
N ASP A 188 11.90 3.92 19.29
CA ASP A 188 12.58 4.84 18.37
C ASP A 188 11.74 6.09 18.04
N HIS A 189 10.42 6.05 18.25
CA HIS A 189 9.49 7.16 18.01
C HIS A 189 8.91 7.77 19.29
N ASP A 190 9.53 7.52 20.45
CA ASP A 190 9.15 8.09 21.75
C ASP A 190 7.67 7.87 22.13
N ALA A 191 7.14 6.67 21.85
CA ALA A 191 5.76 6.32 22.16
C ALA A 191 5.47 6.40 23.66
N THR A 192 4.51 7.23 24.05
CA THR A 192 4.02 7.30 25.44
C THR A 192 3.37 5.99 25.85
N PHE A 193 3.27 5.74 27.16
CA PHE A 193 2.61 4.55 27.68
C PHE A 193 1.16 4.40 27.16
N ALA A 194 0.39 5.49 27.16
CA ALA A 194 -0.99 5.49 26.69
C ALA A 194 -1.12 5.10 25.20
N TRP A 195 -0.20 5.59 24.34
CA TRP A 195 -0.18 5.19 22.93
C TRP A 195 0.20 3.73 22.72
N ARG A 196 1.10 3.18 23.54
CA ARG A 196 1.44 1.75 23.50
C ARG A 196 0.23 0.87 23.83
N GLU A 197 -0.48 1.21 24.90
CA GLU A 197 -1.72 0.52 25.31
C GLU A 197 -2.80 0.62 24.23
N CYS A 198 -3.01 1.81 23.65
CA CYS A 198 -3.95 2.03 22.55
C CYS A 198 -3.63 1.15 21.34
N ILE A 199 -2.36 1.07 20.94
CA ILE A 199 -1.94 0.22 19.82
C ILE A 199 -2.21 -1.26 20.13
N PHE A 200 -1.89 -1.70 21.34
CA PHE A 200 -2.15 -3.08 21.75
C PHE A 200 -3.65 -3.40 21.74
N ALA A 201 -4.49 -2.50 22.28
CA ALA A 201 -5.93 -2.66 22.35
C ALA A 201 -6.61 -2.79 20.99
N HIS A 202 -6.09 -2.12 19.96
CA HIS A 202 -6.61 -2.13 18.59
C HIS A 202 -5.81 -3.00 17.62
N SER A 203 -4.87 -3.80 18.11
CA SER A 203 -4.16 -4.78 17.29
C SER A 203 -5.05 -5.99 16.98
N SER A 204 -4.96 -6.53 15.76
CA SER A 204 -5.73 -7.71 15.36
C SER A 204 -5.27 -9.01 16.04
N ALA A 205 -4.18 -8.95 16.83
CA ALA A 205 -3.64 -10.07 17.59
C ALA A 205 -4.44 -10.43 18.87
N ARG A 206 -5.61 -9.84 19.11
CA ARG A 206 -6.50 -10.20 20.23
C ARG A 206 -7.25 -11.52 20.06
N SER A 207 -6.73 -12.48 19.32
CA SER A 207 -7.35 -13.80 19.17
C SER A 207 -6.33 -14.90 19.39
N VAL A 208 -6.07 -15.22 20.66
CA VAL A 208 -6.15 -16.56 21.30
C VAL A 208 -5.52 -16.41 22.69
N GLU A 209 -6.37 -16.28 23.71
CA GLU A 209 -6.17 -16.90 25.03
C GLU A 209 -7.49 -17.56 25.43
#